data_AF-A0A2R8RJY3-F1
#
_entry.id   AF-A0A2R8RJY3-F1
#
_cell.length_a   1.000
_cell.length_b   1.000
_cell.length_c   1.000
_cell.angle_alpha   90.00
_cell.angle_beta   90.00
_cell.angle_gamma   90.00
#
_symmetry.space_group_name_H-M   'P 1'
#
loop_
_entity.id
_entity.type
_entity.pdbx_description
1 polymer ?
#
loop_
_entity_poly.entity_id
_entity_poly.type
_entity_poly.pdbx_seq_one_letter_code
_entity_poly.pdbx_strand_id
1 'polypeptide(L)'
;MALPPQLKAIQHYLRTAQEHEKRDPVVAYYCRLYAMQTGMKLDSKTPECRKFLVKLMDQLEMMKKELGDNESISQEIVGNAHIENYALKMFLYADNEDRSERFHKNMIKSFYTSSLLFDVLSVFGELSEENLQQRKYAKWKAAYIHNCLKNGETPQPGPIGMEGEAYDDEFGAEGGGPSQAPDNPPHSQPSFRGHPSDQPPTSNFSNIQIPPGSHAPANTPAEIPHPEAAQPVKPVPVPRTMPVVDPSLLNNTQEGDVRLTPEDFTRAQKYCKYAGSALQYEDVGTAVQNLQKALKLLTTGKE
;
A
#
# COMPACT_ATOMS: atom_id res chain seq x y z
N MET A 1 30.32 2.99 -2.88
CA MET A 1 30.84 1.66 -3.27
C MET A 1 29.88 1.13 -4.31
N ALA A 2 30.38 0.73 -5.49
CA ALA A 2 29.53 0.17 -6.53
C ALA A 2 28.97 -1.19 -6.08
N LEU A 3 27.75 -1.50 -6.52
CA LEU A 3 27.12 -2.80 -6.29
C LEU A 3 27.87 -3.86 -7.12
N PRO A 4 28.40 -4.94 -6.49
CA PRO A 4 29.03 -6.03 -7.23
C PRO A 4 28.07 -6.69 -8.23
N PRO A 5 28.53 -7.12 -9.43
CA PRO A 5 27.67 -7.73 -10.44
C PRO A 5 26.88 -8.96 -9.95
N GLN A 6 27.46 -9.75 -9.05
CA GLN A 6 26.85 -10.92 -8.42
C GLN A 6 25.61 -10.55 -7.58
N LEU A 7 25.53 -9.31 -7.12
CA LEU A 7 24.44 -8.78 -6.30
C LEU A 7 23.45 -7.93 -7.11
N LYS A 8 23.47 -8.00 -8.45
CA LYS A 8 22.57 -7.20 -9.30
C LYS A 8 21.09 -7.42 -8.98
N ALA A 9 20.70 -8.63 -8.58
CA ALA A 9 19.31 -8.95 -8.23
C ALA A 9 18.77 -8.14 -7.04
N ILE A 10 19.62 -7.65 -6.13
CA ILE A 10 19.17 -6.82 -5.01
C ILE A 10 19.12 -5.31 -5.33
N GLN A 11 19.52 -4.92 -6.54
CA GLN A 11 19.66 -3.51 -6.93
C GLN A 11 18.34 -2.74 -6.83
N HIS A 12 17.23 -3.35 -7.25
CA HIS A 12 15.92 -2.69 -7.28
C HIS A 12 15.40 -2.38 -5.88
N TYR A 13 15.65 -3.26 -4.91
CA TYR A 13 15.31 -3.03 -3.50
C TYR A 13 16.15 -1.92 -2.88
N LEU A 14 17.45 -1.86 -3.20
CA LEU A 14 18.33 -0.79 -2.72
C LEU A 14 17.95 0.58 -3.31
N ARG A 15 17.56 0.63 -4.59
CA ARG A 15 17.04 1.87 -5.20
C ARG A 15 15.71 2.29 -4.55
N THR A 16 14.80 1.34 -4.36
CA THR A 16 13.53 1.60 -3.66
C THR A 16 13.77 2.14 -2.25
N ALA A 17 14.72 1.56 -1.51
CA ALA A 17 15.10 2.07 -0.20
C ALA A 17 15.61 3.51 -0.24
N GLN A 18 16.46 3.82 -1.22
CA GLN A 18 17.01 5.16 -1.39
C GLN A 18 15.94 6.21 -1.72
N GLU A 19 14.94 5.84 -2.54
CA GLU A 19 13.80 6.69 -2.88
C GLU A 19 12.88 6.97 -1.68
N HIS A 20 12.85 6.05 -0.70
CA HIS A 20 12.01 6.15 0.49
C HIS A 20 12.73 6.70 1.72
N GLU A 21 14.05 6.84 1.69
CA GLU A 21 14.88 7.21 2.86
C GLU A 21 14.38 8.43 3.64
N LYS A 22 13.89 9.47 2.96
CA LYS A 22 13.34 10.67 3.60
C LYS A 22 11.83 10.64 3.82
N ARG A 23 11.11 9.85 3.03
CA ARG A 23 9.64 9.85 2.99
C ARG A 23 9.05 8.85 3.98
N ASP A 24 9.67 7.68 4.02
CA ASP A 24 9.30 6.58 4.88
C ASP A 24 10.57 5.78 5.24
N PRO A 25 11.26 6.19 6.33
CA PRO A 25 12.46 5.52 6.80
C PRO A 25 12.23 4.04 7.15
N VAL A 26 11.00 3.65 7.50
CA VAL A 26 10.63 2.26 7.82
C VAL A 26 10.64 1.42 6.55
N VAL A 27 9.99 1.89 5.48
CA VAL A 27 10.04 1.24 4.16
C VAL A 27 11.49 1.13 3.67
N ALA A 28 12.28 2.20 3.83
CA ALA A 28 13.68 2.20 3.44
C ALA A 28 14.51 1.17 4.23
N TYR A 29 14.27 1.04 5.53
CA TYR A 29 14.92 0.05 6.40
C TYR A 29 14.59 -1.37 5.95
N TYR A 30 13.30 -1.71 5.78
CA TYR A 30 12.90 -3.06 5.40
C TYR A 30 13.32 -3.45 3.99
N CYS A 31 13.33 -2.51 3.04
CA CYS A 31 13.90 -2.76 1.71
C CYS A 31 15.38 -3.11 1.78
N ARG A 32 16.17 -2.42 2.62
CA ARG A 32 17.59 -2.74 2.84
C ARG A 32 17.77 -4.08 3.57
N LEU A 33 16.90 -4.39 4.53
CA LEU A 33 16.95 -5.64 5.27
C LEU A 33 16.68 -6.84 4.35
N TYR A 34 15.65 -6.74 3.50
CA TYR A 34 15.38 -7.73 2.45
C TYR A 34 16.56 -7.87 1.48
N ALA A 35 17.11 -6.74 1.01
CA ALA A 35 18.27 -6.75 0.12
C ALA A 35 19.49 -7.42 0.77
N MET A 36 19.72 -7.20 2.06
CA MET A 36 20.81 -7.84 2.82
C MET A 36 20.60 -9.35 2.92
N GLN A 37 19.42 -9.81 3.34
CA GLN A 37 19.10 -11.23 3.46
C GLN A 37 19.21 -11.95 2.10
N THR A 38 18.69 -11.33 1.04
CA THR A 38 18.78 -11.87 -0.32
C THR A 38 20.22 -11.86 -0.83
N GLY A 39 20.96 -10.78 -0.59
CA GLY A 39 22.37 -10.67 -0.99
C GLY A 39 23.27 -11.72 -0.34
N MET A 40 23.06 -12.02 0.95
CA MET A 40 23.77 -13.09 1.65
C MET A 40 23.51 -14.48 1.07
N LYS A 41 22.30 -14.72 0.54
CA LYS A 41 21.93 -15.98 -0.13
C LYS A 41 22.54 -16.09 -1.53
N LEU A 42 22.71 -14.97 -2.23
CA LEU A 42 23.29 -14.91 -3.58
C LEU A 42 24.80 -15.14 -3.55
N ASP A 43 25.54 -14.32 -2.81
CA ASP A 43 27.00 -14.44 -2.70
C ASP A 43 27.54 -13.78 -1.42
N SER A 44 27.91 -14.62 -0.45
CA SER A 44 28.61 -14.24 0.78
C SER A 44 30.08 -14.70 0.81
N LYS A 45 30.60 -15.21 -0.31
CA LYS A 45 31.93 -15.84 -0.41
C LYS A 45 32.94 -15.01 -1.19
N THR A 46 32.49 -14.16 -2.11
CA THR A 46 33.37 -13.26 -2.85
C THR A 46 33.79 -12.08 -1.96
N PRO A 47 35.08 -11.70 -1.88
CA PRO A 47 35.55 -10.62 -1.01
C PRO A 47 34.82 -9.28 -1.23
N GLU A 48 34.53 -8.94 -2.48
CA GLU A 48 33.84 -7.71 -2.87
C GLU A 48 32.37 -7.73 -2.41
N CYS A 49 31.68 -8.86 -2.59
CA CYS A 49 30.31 -9.08 -2.12
C CYS A 49 30.25 -9.00 -0.59
N ARG A 50 31.16 -9.68 0.12
CA ARG A 50 31.26 -9.58 1.59
C ARG A 50 31.46 -8.15 2.06
N LYS A 51 32.39 -7.41 1.44
CA LYS A 51 32.66 -6.02 1.82
C LYS A 51 31.43 -5.13 1.60
N PHE A 52 30.69 -5.34 0.51
CA PHE A 52 29.43 -4.64 0.27
C PHE A 52 28.37 -4.98 1.33
N LEU A 53 28.18 -6.28 1.61
CA LEU A 53 27.19 -6.77 2.58
C LEU A 53 27.50 -6.33 4.02
N VAL A 54 28.77 -6.31 4.44
CA VAL A 54 29.18 -5.77 5.74
C VAL A 54 28.80 -4.30 5.86
N LYS A 55 29.10 -3.49 4.83
CA LYS A 55 28.69 -2.08 4.83
C LYS A 55 27.17 -1.89 4.84
N LEU A 56 26.43 -2.76 4.15
CA LEU A 56 24.96 -2.74 4.18
C LEU A 56 24.43 -3.11 5.57
N MET A 57 25.10 -4.01 6.29
CA MET A 57 24.79 -4.32 7.68
C MET A 57 25.03 -3.12 8.60
N ASP A 58 26.19 -2.46 8.48
CA ASP A 58 26.50 -1.26 9.27
C ASP A 58 25.43 -0.17 9.07
N GLN A 59 24.93 -0.01 7.83
CA GLN A 59 23.84 0.92 7.52
C GLN A 59 22.52 0.51 8.19
N LEU A 60 22.18 -0.78 8.18
CA LEU A 60 20.99 -1.29 8.84
C LEU A 60 21.04 -1.10 10.35
N GLU A 61 22.19 -1.37 10.98
CA GLU A 61 22.40 -1.16 12.41
C GLU A 61 22.28 0.32 12.79
N MET A 62 22.84 1.22 11.98
CA MET A 62 22.69 2.67 12.16
C MET A 62 21.23 3.10 12.05
N MET A 63 20.51 2.68 11.00
CA MET A 63 19.09 2.99 10.83
C MET A 63 18.24 2.46 11.99
N LYS A 64 18.51 1.23 12.44
CA LYS A 64 17.78 0.63 13.57
C LYS A 64 17.99 1.41 14.87
N LYS A 65 19.20 1.95 15.09
CA LYS A 65 19.50 2.81 16.24
C LYS A 65 18.82 4.17 16.13
N GLU A 66 18.83 4.77 14.95
CA GLU A 66 18.19 6.06 14.69
C GLU A 66 16.66 6.00 14.80
N LEU A 67 16.07 4.87 14.42
CA LEU A 67 14.62 4.61 14.45
C LEU A 67 14.20 3.72 15.64
N GLY A 68 15.02 3.65 16.69
CA GLY A 68 14.82 2.70 17.78
C GLY A 68 13.56 2.92 18.62
N ASP A 69 13.00 4.13 18.57
CA ASP A 69 11.73 4.54 19.19
C ASP A 69 10.51 4.29 18.26
N ASN A 70 10.74 3.91 17.00
CA ASN A 70 9.67 3.64 16.05
C ASN A 70 9.11 2.22 16.26
N GLU A 71 7.81 2.13 16.55
CA GLU A 71 7.11 0.86 16.76
C GLU A 71 7.20 -0.06 15.54
N SER A 72 7.17 0.49 14.32
CA SER A 72 7.30 -0.29 13.09
C SER A 72 8.69 -0.91 12.91
N ILE A 73 9.70 -0.49 13.69
CA ILE A 73 11.05 -1.10 13.68
C ILE A 73 11.26 -2.02 14.88
N SER A 74 10.69 -1.67 16.04
CA SER A 74 10.86 -2.43 17.28
C SER A 74 9.90 -3.63 17.40
N GLN A 75 8.74 -3.57 16.75
CA GLN A 75 7.74 -4.64 16.78
C GLN A 75 7.47 -5.20 15.37
N GLU A 76 7.70 -6.51 15.23
CA GLU A 76 7.62 -7.20 13.94
C GLU A 76 6.22 -7.12 13.30
N ILE A 77 5.17 -7.25 14.11
CA ILE A 77 3.77 -7.20 13.64
C ILE A 77 3.43 -5.80 13.11
N VAL A 78 3.89 -4.75 13.79
CA VAL A 78 3.66 -3.36 13.37
C VAL A 78 4.44 -3.05 12.09
N GLY A 79 5.70 -3.50 12.01
CA GLY A 79 6.51 -3.39 10.80
C GLY A 79 5.88 -4.10 9.61
N ASN A 80 5.39 -5.33 9.80
CA ASN A 80 4.71 -6.10 8.77
C ASN A 80 3.47 -5.35 8.26
N ALA A 81 2.59 -4.93 9.17
CA ALA A 81 1.40 -4.15 8.81
C ALA A 81 1.73 -2.84 8.09
N HIS A 82 2.81 -2.15 8.51
CA HIS A 82 3.26 -0.92 7.87
C HIS A 82 3.66 -1.15 6.41
N ILE A 83 4.52 -2.14 6.15
CA ILE A 83 4.96 -2.47 4.78
C ILE A 83 3.80 -2.98 3.93
N GLU A 84 2.92 -3.82 4.49
CA GLU A 84 1.79 -4.39 3.76
C GLU A 84 0.81 -3.29 3.34
N ASN A 85 0.47 -2.39 4.26
CA ASN A 85 -0.40 -1.25 3.97
C ASN A 85 0.21 -0.31 2.93
N TYR A 86 1.52 -0.08 2.99
CA TYR A 86 2.20 0.79 2.03
C TYR A 86 2.27 0.14 0.63
N ALA A 87 2.51 -1.17 0.54
CA ALA A 87 2.45 -1.94 -0.70
C ALA A 87 1.04 -1.92 -1.31
N LEU A 88 0.02 -2.21 -0.50
CA LEU A 88 -1.39 -2.18 -0.90
C LEU A 88 -1.82 -0.80 -1.37
N LYS A 89 -1.41 0.28 -0.70
CA LYS A 89 -1.74 1.65 -1.12
C LYS A 89 -1.23 1.96 -2.53
N MET A 90 0.01 1.57 -2.85
CA MET A 90 0.56 1.72 -4.21
C MET A 90 -0.13 0.80 -5.22
N PHE A 91 -0.40 -0.44 -4.83
CA PHE A 91 -1.11 -1.40 -5.66
C PHE A 91 -2.50 -0.88 -6.05
N LEU A 92 -3.30 -0.45 -5.07
CA LEU A 92 -4.68 -0.01 -5.26
C LEU A 92 -4.76 1.31 -6.05
N TYR A 93 -3.82 2.24 -5.83
CA TYR A 93 -3.72 3.40 -6.69
C TYR A 93 -3.50 3.00 -8.15
N ALA A 94 -2.54 2.10 -8.41
CA ALA A 94 -2.27 1.66 -9.77
C ALA A 94 -3.45 0.88 -10.37
N ASP A 95 -4.11 0.02 -9.59
CA ASP A 95 -5.29 -0.74 -10.02
C ASP A 95 -6.47 0.18 -10.35
N ASN A 96 -6.67 1.25 -9.57
CA ASN A 96 -7.71 2.25 -9.86
C ASN A 96 -7.43 3.04 -11.14
N GLU A 97 -6.17 3.43 -11.39
CA GLU A 97 -5.78 4.06 -12.65
C GLU A 97 -5.97 3.09 -13.83
N ASP A 98 -5.62 1.82 -13.64
CA ASP A 98 -5.75 0.74 -14.63
C ASP A 98 -7.21 0.53 -15.06
N ARG A 99 -8.11 0.38 -14.08
CA ARG A 99 -9.56 0.22 -14.30
C ARG A 99 -10.20 1.46 -14.91
N SER A 100 -9.62 2.63 -14.66
CA SER A 100 -10.08 3.89 -15.25
C SER A 100 -9.45 4.19 -16.60
N GLU A 101 -8.69 3.25 -17.18
CA GLU A 101 -7.97 3.41 -18.47
C GLU A 101 -6.97 4.58 -18.49
N ARG A 102 -6.47 4.99 -17.32
CA ARG A 102 -5.51 6.10 -17.18
C ARG A 102 -4.07 5.59 -17.19
N PHE A 103 -3.64 5.08 -18.34
CA PHE A 103 -2.31 4.49 -18.49
C PHE A 103 -1.19 5.53 -18.54
N HIS A 104 -0.32 5.56 -17.52
CA HIS A 104 0.82 6.47 -17.48
C HIS A 104 2.01 5.94 -16.64
N LYS A 105 3.16 6.60 -16.74
CA LYS A 105 4.42 6.15 -16.10
C LYS A 105 4.30 6.01 -14.57
N ASN A 106 3.61 6.92 -13.89
CA ASN A 106 3.48 6.84 -12.42
C ASN A 106 2.69 5.60 -11.96
N MET A 107 1.62 5.19 -12.66
CA MET A 107 0.88 3.97 -12.29
C MET A 107 1.73 2.71 -12.52
N ILE A 108 2.55 2.67 -13.58
CA ILE A 108 3.49 1.56 -13.84
C ILE A 108 4.51 1.47 -12.70
N LYS A 109 5.09 2.62 -12.30
CA LYS A 109 6.02 2.68 -11.16
C LYS A 109 5.35 2.22 -9.87
N SER A 110 4.10 2.62 -9.61
CA SER A 110 3.33 2.16 -8.45
C SER A 110 3.13 0.64 -8.44
N PHE A 111 2.72 0.03 -9.57
CA PHE A 111 2.62 -1.42 -9.67
C PHE A 111 3.98 -2.08 -9.42
N TYR A 112 5.04 -1.62 -10.09
CA TYR A 112 6.37 -2.20 -9.94
C TYR A 112 6.89 -2.09 -8.50
N THR A 113 6.84 -0.90 -7.90
CA THR A 113 7.25 -0.71 -6.49
C THR A 113 6.39 -1.53 -5.54
N SER A 114 5.07 -1.62 -5.75
CA SER A 114 4.22 -2.49 -4.93
C SER A 114 4.66 -3.96 -5.01
N SER A 115 5.02 -4.46 -6.20
CA SER A 115 5.51 -5.84 -6.35
C SER A 115 6.81 -6.10 -5.57
N LEU A 116 7.74 -5.14 -5.58
CA LEU A 116 8.97 -5.23 -4.79
C LEU A 116 8.67 -5.22 -3.28
N LEU A 117 7.71 -4.42 -2.84
CA LEU A 117 7.35 -4.38 -1.42
C LEU A 117 6.63 -5.64 -0.95
N PHE A 118 5.84 -6.28 -1.82
CA PHE A 118 5.31 -7.61 -1.52
C PHE A 118 6.41 -8.66 -1.39
N ASP A 119 7.53 -8.54 -2.10
CA ASP A 119 8.71 -9.36 -1.84
C ASP A 119 9.34 -9.02 -0.48
N VAL A 120 9.46 -7.74 -0.15
CA VAL A 120 10.00 -7.28 1.16
C VAL A 120 9.20 -7.81 2.34
N LEU A 121 7.88 -8.04 2.19
CA LEU A 121 7.07 -8.67 3.24
C LEU A 121 7.60 -10.04 3.69
N SER A 122 8.38 -10.74 2.86
CA SER A 122 8.95 -12.03 3.24
C SER A 122 9.99 -11.93 4.37
N VAL A 123 10.44 -10.72 4.73
CA VAL A 123 11.29 -10.49 5.91
C VAL A 123 10.58 -10.91 7.20
N PHE A 124 9.24 -10.82 7.22
CA PHE A 124 8.38 -11.13 8.36
C PHE A 124 7.85 -12.58 8.37
N GLY A 125 8.30 -13.42 7.43
CA GLY A 125 7.87 -14.80 7.29
C GLY A 125 7.27 -15.12 5.92
N GLU A 126 6.45 -16.17 5.86
CA GLU A 126 5.82 -16.61 4.62
C GLU A 126 4.73 -15.65 4.16
N LEU A 127 4.70 -15.35 2.86
CA LEU A 127 3.69 -14.50 2.26
C LEU A 127 2.35 -15.22 2.22
N SER A 128 1.27 -14.50 2.52
CA SER A 128 -0.08 -15.02 2.28
C SER A 128 -0.32 -15.25 0.79
N GLU A 129 -1.26 -16.14 0.47
CA GLU A 129 -1.68 -16.40 -0.91
C GLU A 129 -2.17 -15.12 -1.61
N GLU A 130 -2.88 -14.25 -0.90
CA GLU A 130 -3.32 -12.95 -1.42
C GLU A 130 -2.13 -12.05 -1.79
N ASN A 131 -1.11 -11.99 -0.93
CA ASN A 131 0.07 -11.17 -1.19
C ASN A 131 0.88 -11.74 -2.37
N LEU A 132 0.94 -13.07 -2.51
CA LEU A 132 1.55 -13.74 -3.66
C LEU A 132 0.82 -13.41 -4.98
N GLN A 133 -0.53 -13.41 -4.96
CA GLN A 133 -1.35 -13.07 -6.11
C GLN A 133 -1.20 -11.60 -6.49
N GLN A 134 -1.28 -10.69 -5.52
CA GLN A 134 -1.10 -9.25 -5.73
C GLN A 134 0.30 -8.93 -6.26
N ARG A 135 1.35 -9.56 -5.71
CA ARG A 135 2.71 -9.43 -6.21
C ARG A 135 2.82 -9.84 -7.68
N LYS A 136 2.31 -11.03 -8.01
CA LYS A 136 2.34 -11.58 -9.37
C LYS A 136 1.59 -10.67 -10.34
N TYR A 137 0.39 -10.25 -9.98
CA TYR A 137 -0.43 -9.34 -10.78
C TYR A 137 0.25 -7.98 -10.99
N ALA A 138 0.77 -7.37 -9.93
CA ALA A 138 1.44 -6.07 -9.99
C ALA A 138 2.68 -6.12 -10.89
N LYS A 139 3.51 -7.16 -10.75
CA LYS A 139 4.68 -7.38 -11.60
C LYS A 139 4.28 -7.54 -13.06
N TRP A 140 3.27 -8.36 -13.33
CA TRP A 140 2.74 -8.60 -14.66
C TRP A 140 2.17 -7.33 -15.30
N LYS A 141 1.27 -6.62 -14.60
CA LYS A 141 0.66 -5.36 -15.09
C LYS A 141 1.72 -4.28 -15.34
N ALA A 142 2.70 -4.13 -14.47
CA ALA A 142 3.78 -3.15 -14.68
C ALA A 142 4.50 -3.40 -16.01
N ALA A 143 4.90 -4.65 -16.28
CA ALA A 143 5.59 -5.02 -17.52
C ALA A 143 4.67 -4.91 -18.74
N TYR A 144 3.43 -5.43 -18.63
CA TYR A 144 2.44 -5.42 -19.71
C TYR A 144 2.10 -3.99 -20.17
N ILE A 145 1.66 -3.13 -19.24
CA ILE A 145 1.29 -1.74 -19.55
C ILE A 145 2.49 -1.01 -20.13
N HIS A 146 3.68 -1.19 -19.55
CA HIS A 146 4.88 -0.58 -20.08
C HIS A 146 5.17 -0.98 -21.54
N ASN A 147 5.07 -2.27 -21.86
CA ASN A 147 5.33 -2.76 -23.21
C ASN A 147 4.31 -2.23 -24.22
N CYS A 148 3.03 -2.20 -23.86
CA CYS A 148 1.99 -1.58 -24.69
C CYS A 148 2.29 -0.10 -24.95
N LEU A 149 2.59 0.69 -23.90
CA LEU A 149 2.92 2.11 -24.07
C LEU A 149 4.21 2.34 -24.88
N LYS A 150 5.21 1.45 -24.75
CA LYS A 150 6.45 1.51 -25.54
C LYS A 150 6.21 1.21 -27.03
N ASN A 151 5.26 0.33 -27.32
CA ASN A 151 4.90 -0.08 -28.69
C ASN A 151 3.77 0.77 -29.30
N GLY A 152 3.20 1.73 -28.57
CA GLY A 152 2.08 2.56 -29.04
C GLY A 152 0.74 1.84 -29.06
N GLU A 153 0.61 0.73 -28.32
CA GLU A 153 -0.62 -0.04 -28.15
C GLU A 153 -1.40 0.44 -26.93
N THR A 154 -2.73 0.42 -26.99
CA THR A 154 -3.59 0.69 -25.83
C THR A 154 -3.70 -0.57 -24.97
N PRO A 155 -3.22 -0.55 -23.70
CA PRO A 155 -3.37 -1.69 -22.80
C PRO A 155 -4.84 -1.99 -22.51
N GLN A 156 -5.17 -3.26 -22.27
CA GLN A 156 -6.50 -3.62 -21.76
C GLN A 156 -6.59 -3.35 -20.25
N PRO A 157 -7.67 -2.67 -19.79
CA PRO A 157 -7.91 -2.46 -18.36
C PRO A 157 -8.21 -3.79 -17.66
N GLY A 158 -7.86 -3.88 -16.38
CA GLY A 158 -8.22 -5.00 -15.53
C GLY A 158 -9.72 -5.07 -15.20
N PRO A 159 -10.18 -6.16 -14.55
CA PRO A 159 -9.39 -7.30 -14.10
C PRO A 159 -9.20 -8.34 -15.23
N ILE A 160 -7.95 -8.64 -15.55
CA ILE A 160 -7.59 -9.75 -16.45
C ILE A 160 -7.24 -10.93 -15.53
N GLY A 161 -7.97 -12.05 -15.68
CA GLY A 161 -7.62 -13.29 -15.01
C GLY A 161 -6.19 -13.68 -15.39
N MET A 162 -5.34 -13.91 -14.39
CA MET A 162 -3.93 -14.24 -14.61
C MET A 162 -3.77 -15.70 -15.11
N GLU A 163 -4.40 -16.04 -16.22
CA GLU A 163 -4.18 -17.31 -16.91
C GLU A 163 -3.17 -17.09 -18.04
N GLY A 164 -1.94 -17.58 -17.87
CA GLY A 164 -1.11 -18.01 -19.00
C GLY A 164 0.24 -17.34 -19.24
N GLU A 165 0.47 -16.08 -18.85
CA GLU A 165 1.67 -15.36 -19.31
C GLU A 165 2.66 -15.05 -18.18
N ALA A 166 3.72 -15.86 -18.07
CA ALA A 166 4.89 -15.54 -17.26
C ALA A 166 5.83 -14.62 -18.06
N TYR A 167 6.06 -13.39 -17.58
CA TYR A 167 6.98 -12.44 -18.24
C TYR A 167 8.31 -12.27 -17.50
N ASP A 168 9.34 -12.03 -18.30
CA ASP A 168 10.75 -11.94 -17.93
C ASP A 168 11.14 -10.57 -17.33
N ASP A 169 12.15 -10.58 -16.46
CA ASP A 169 12.52 -9.54 -15.49
C ASP A 169 13.21 -8.27 -16.08
N GLU A 170 12.96 -7.90 -17.33
CA GLU A 170 13.80 -6.90 -18.03
C GLU A 170 13.39 -5.43 -17.81
N PHE A 171 12.25 -5.13 -17.16
CA PHE A 171 11.78 -3.74 -16.97
C PHE A 171 12.70 -2.87 -16.09
N GLY A 172 13.53 -3.48 -15.23
CA GLY A 172 14.30 -2.76 -14.21
C GLY A 172 15.43 -1.84 -14.70
N ALA A 173 15.87 -1.94 -15.97
CA ALA A 173 17.09 -1.27 -16.41
C ALA A 173 16.94 0.24 -16.71
N GLU A 174 15.80 0.72 -17.23
CA GLU A 174 15.73 2.06 -17.85
C GLU A 174 14.75 3.08 -17.21
N GLY A 175 13.98 2.74 -16.18
CA GLY A 175 12.88 3.59 -15.69
C GLY A 175 13.21 4.72 -14.68
N GLY A 176 14.48 4.96 -14.33
CA GLY A 176 14.86 5.70 -13.10
C GLY A 176 15.56 7.06 -13.26
N GLY A 177 15.60 7.66 -14.46
CA GLY A 177 16.16 9.01 -14.62
C GLY A 177 15.14 10.11 -14.27
N PRO A 178 15.49 11.17 -13.52
CA PRO A 178 14.63 12.34 -13.40
C PRO A 178 14.72 13.15 -14.70
N SER A 179 13.83 12.90 -15.66
CA SER A 179 13.74 13.70 -16.88
C SER A 179 12.72 14.83 -16.73
N GLN A 180 13.25 16.03 -16.90
CA GLN A 180 12.62 17.34 -17.00
C GLN A 180 11.36 17.35 -17.87
N ALA A 181 10.40 18.19 -17.46
CA ALA A 181 9.23 18.55 -18.24
C ALA A 181 9.61 19.19 -19.59
N PRO A 182 8.91 18.84 -20.67
CA PRO A 182 8.72 19.72 -21.82
C PRO A 182 7.29 20.24 -21.88
N ASP A 183 7.21 21.54 -22.12
CA ASP A 183 6.05 22.40 -22.32
C ASP A 183 5.02 21.89 -23.36
N ASN A 184 3.77 22.26 -23.08
CA ASN A 184 2.61 22.30 -23.98
C ASN A 184 2.86 23.26 -25.18
N PRO A 185 2.12 23.19 -26.32
CA PRO A 185 0.84 23.94 -26.44
C PRO A 185 -0.13 23.32 -27.51
N PRO A 186 -1.19 24.01 -28.04
CA PRO A 186 -2.58 23.59 -27.80
C PRO A 186 -3.43 23.42 -29.08
N HIS A 187 -4.62 22.81 -28.99
CA HIS A 187 -5.85 23.05 -29.79
C HIS A 187 -6.82 21.90 -29.55
N SER A 188 -8.15 21.98 -29.58
CA SER A 188 -9.17 23.02 -29.41
C SER A 188 -10.49 22.22 -29.41
N GLN A 189 -11.42 22.58 -28.52
CA GLN A 189 -12.73 21.97 -28.31
C GLN A 189 -13.65 22.05 -29.55
N PRO A 190 -14.75 21.26 -29.53
CA PRO A 190 -16.05 21.92 -29.43
C PRO A 190 -16.98 21.33 -28.36
N SER A 191 -17.75 22.26 -27.77
CA SER A 191 -18.76 22.11 -26.72
C SER A 191 -20.07 21.48 -27.18
N PHE A 192 -20.81 20.85 -26.25
CA PHE A 192 -22.26 21.06 -26.01
C PHE A 192 -22.65 20.36 -24.69
N ARG A 193 -22.83 21.09 -23.57
CA ARG A 193 -24.09 21.64 -23.01
C ARG A 193 -25.13 20.60 -22.57
N GLY A 194 -25.38 20.53 -21.25
CA GLY A 194 -26.60 19.91 -20.68
C GLY A 194 -26.52 19.53 -19.20
N HIS A 195 -26.42 20.50 -18.29
CA HIS A 195 -26.72 20.38 -16.85
C HIS A 195 -28.23 20.11 -16.63
N PRO A 196 -28.61 19.30 -15.63
CA PRO A 196 -29.11 19.85 -14.36
C PRO A 196 -28.52 19.11 -13.14
N SER A 197 -27.89 19.80 -12.19
CA SER A 197 -28.47 20.17 -10.88
C SER A 197 -29.17 19.01 -10.16
N ASP A 198 -28.48 18.39 -9.20
CA ASP A 198 -28.86 18.47 -7.79
C ASP A 198 -27.71 17.99 -6.88
N GLN A 199 -27.44 18.81 -5.86
CA GLN A 199 -26.39 18.72 -4.84
C GLN A 199 -26.95 18.05 -3.55
N PRO A 200 -26.12 17.73 -2.53
CA PRO A 200 -26.00 16.36 -2.03
C PRO A 200 -26.42 16.19 -0.54
N PRO A 201 -26.44 14.96 -0.01
CA PRO A 201 -26.31 14.71 1.42
C PRO A 201 -24.82 14.55 1.79
N THR A 202 -24.30 15.48 2.56
CA THR A 202 -22.97 15.40 3.19
C THR A 202 -22.99 14.38 4.32
N SER A 203 -22.36 13.23 4.14
CA SER A 203 -22.06 12.28 5.21
C SER A 203 -20.73 12.67 5.87
N ASN A 204 -20.83 13.33 7.03
CA ASN A 204 -19.68 13.63 7.89
C ASN A 204 -19.19 12.34 8.57
N PHE A 205 -18.10 11.75 8.08
CA PHE A 205 -17.30 10.76 8.82
C PHE A 205 -15.88 11.30 9.00
N SER A 206 -15.73 12.29 9.87
CA SER A 206 -14.43 12.70 10.41
C SER A 206 -14.27 12.13 11.81
N ASN A 207 -13.82 10.88 11.94
CA ASN A 207 -12.97 10.41 13.06
C ASN A 207 -12.53 8.96 12.85
N ILE A 208 -11.64 8.71 11.90
CA ILE A 208 -10.76 7.54 11.97
C ILE A 208 -9.35 8.10 12.19
N GLN A 209 -8.88 7.97 13.42
CA GLN A 209 -7.55 8.37 13.83
C GLN A 209 -6.56 7.35 13.25
N ILE A 210 -6.12 7.58 12.01
CA ILE A 210 -5.01 6.85 11.41
C ILE A 210 -3.75 7.18 12.23
N PRO A 211 -2.96 6.20 12.68
CA PRO A 211 -1.75 6.46 13.46
C PRO A 211 -0.81 7.40 12.68
N PRO A 212 -0.13 8.32 13.37
CA PRO A 212 0.78 9.27 12.73
C PRO A 212 1.98 8.49 12.15
N GLY A 213 2.02 8.36 10.82
CA GLY A 213 3.16 7.71 10.15
C GLY A 213 2.97 7.32 8.69
N SER A 214 1.73 7.22 8.18
CA SER A 214 1.53 6.79 6.79
C SER A 214 1.53 7.96 5.79
N HIS A 215 2.70 8.38 5.33
CA HIS A 215 2.81 9.31 4.20
C HIS A 215 2.26 8.67 2.90
N ALA A 216 1.72 9.50 2.00
CA ALA A 216 1.30 9.05 0.67
C ALA A 216 2.53 8.68 -0.20
N PRO A 217 2.51 7.55 -0.95
CA PRO A 217 3.60 7.17 -1.82
C PRO A 217 3.88 8.21 -2.91
N ALA A 218 5.13 8.31 -3.37
CA ALA A 218 5.56 9.32 -4.35
C ALA A 218 4.79 9.35 -5.66
N ASN A 219 4.33 8.17 -6.07
CA ASN A 219 3.66 7.97 -7.34
C ASN A 219 2.14 8.21 -7.24
N THR A 220 1.59 8.35 -6.03
CA THR A 220 0.18 8.66 -5.81
C THR A 220 0.02 10.19 -5.68
N PRO A 221 -1.01 10.81 -6.29
CA PRO A 221 -1.31 12.21 -6.08
C PRO A 221 -1.39 12.56 -4.59
N ALA A 222 -0.83 13.71 -4.20
CA ALA A 222 -1.03 14.24 -2.85
C ALA A 222 -2.52 14.60 -2.67
N GLU A 223 -3.11 14.16 -1.57
CA GLU A 223 -4.48 14.54 -1.20
C GLU A 223 -4.53 16.07 -1.02
N ILE A 224 -5.33 16.75 -1.84
CA ILE A 224 -5.42 18.22 -1.86
C ILE A 224 -6.16 18.66 -0.58
N PRO A 225 -5.59 19.54 0.26
CA PRO A 225 -6.34 20.06 1.41
C PRO A 225 -7.53 20.89 0.92
N HIS A 226 -8.74 20.54 1.36
CA HIS A 226 -9.96 21.29 1.06
C HIS A 226 -9.84 22.76 1.51
N PRO A 227 -10.37 23.72 0.73
CA PRO A 227 -10.10 25.14 0.93
C PRO A 227 -10.79 25.69 2.18
N GLU A 228 -9.97 26.33 3.01
CA GLU A 228 -10.35 27.08 4.20
C GLU A 228 -11.09 28.36 3.79
N ALA A 229 -12.42 28.37 3.96
CA ALA A 229 -13.26 29.55 3.74
C ALA A 229 -14.16 29.84 4.95
N ALA A 230 -13.79 30.92 5.64
CA ALA A 230 -14.65 31.92 6.27
C ALA A 230 -15.56 31.55 7.47
N GLN A 231 -15.03 31.91 8.66
CA GLN A 231 -15.62 32.70 9.75
C GLN A 231 -16.81 32.16 10.60
N PRO A 232 -16.84 32.49 11.91
CA PRO A 232 -17.55 31.71 12.91
C PRO A 232 -18.91 32.33 13.26
N VAL A 233 -20.00 31.65 12.89
CA VAL A 233 -21.32 31.96 13.43
C VAL A 233 -21.63 30.97 14.54
N LYS A 234 -21.70 31.48 15.78
CA LYS A 234 -22.15 30.73 16.97
C LYS A 234 -23.55 30.15 16.72
N PRO A 235 -23.74 28.81 16.73
CA PRO A 235 -25.08 28.25 16.70
C PRO A 235 -25.64 28.15 18.12
N VAL A 236 -26.83 28.74 18.30
CA VAL A 236 -27.69 28.57 19.48
C VAL A 236 -28.16 27.11 19.56
N PRO A 237 -28.26 26.48 20.75
CA PRO A 237 -28.61 25.08 20.87
C PRO A 237 -30.12 24.91 20.71
N VAL A 238 -30.54 24.26 19.62
CA VAL A 238 -31.89 23.69 19.51
C VAL A 238 -31.76 22.20 19.81
N PRO A 239 -32.60 21.60 20.68
CA PRO A 239 -32.45 20.20 21.10
C PRO A 239 -32.76 19.30 19.91
N ARG A 240 -31.72 18.77 19.26
CA ARG A 240 -31.87 17.67 18.32
C ARG A 240 -32.06 16.41 19.15
N THR A 241 -33.24 15.82 19.05
CA THR A 241 -33.50 14.44 19.45
C THR A 241 -32.49 13.57 18.72
N MET A 242 -31.41 13.18 19.40
CA MET A 242 -30.53 12.15 18.86
C MET A 242 -31.40 10.90 18.68
N PRO A 243 -31.35 10.21 17.53
CA PRO A 243 -31.84 8.85 17.50
C PRO A 243 -31.08 8.13 18.60
N VAL A 244 -31.84 7.51 19.52
CA VAL A 244 -31.30 6.63 20.54
C VAL A 244 -30.50 5.58 19.78
N VAL A 245 -29.17 5.75 19.79
CA VAL A 245 -28.27 4.66 19.44
C VAL A 245 -28.67 3.54 20.38
N ASP A 246 -29.10 2.43 19.80
CA ASP A 246 -29.55 1.25 20.52
C ASP A 246 -28.59 1.01 21.69
N PRO A 247 -29.01 1.20 22.96
CA PRO A 247 -28.10 1.11 24.10
C PRO A 247 -27.47 -0.27 24.22
N SER A 248 -28.03 -1.27 23.52
CA SER A 248 -27.49 -2.61 23.34
C SER A 248 -26.08 -2.63 22.70
N LEU A 249 -25.70 -1.62 21.89
CA LEU A 249 -24.37 -1.61 21.25
C LEU A 249 -23.25 -1.03 22.12
N LEU A 250 -23.57 -0.15 23.08
CA LEU A 250 -22.60 0.36 24.05
C LEU A 250 -22.41 -0.56 25.26
N ASN A 251 -23.31 -1.54 25.43
CA ASN A 251 -23.35 -2.41 26.60
C ASN A 251 -22.65 -3.77 26.39
N ASN A 252 -21.63 -3.85 25.54
CA ASN A 252 -20.66 -4.97 25.62
C ASN A 252 -19.73 -4.76 26.83
N THR A 253 -20.36 -4.77 27.99
CA THR A 253 -19.78 -4.85 29.32
C THR A 253 -19.20 -6.25 29.46
N GLN A 254 -17.93 -6.45 29.11
CA GLN A 254 -17.07 -7.56 29.56
C GLN A 254 -17.82 -8.88 29.85
N GLU A 255 -18.63 -9.37 28.89
CA GLU A 255 -19.38 -10.61 29.08
C GLU A 255 -18.41 -11.79 28.94
N GLY A 256 -17.85 -12.17 30.10
CA GLY A 256 -17.33 -13.49 30.41
C GLY A 256 -16.06 -13.90 29.69
N ASP A 257 -14.90 -13.61 30.29
CA ASP A 257 -13.59 -14.28 30.10
C ASP A 257 -13.47 -15.11 28.80
N VAL A 258 -13.68 -14.48 27.64
CA VAL A 258 -13.55 -15.15 26.36
C VAL A 258 -12.06 -15.29 26.15
N ARG A 259 -11.53 -16.47 26.49
CA ARG A 259 -10.15 -16.84 26.20
C ARG A 259 -9.98 -17.01 24.70
N LEU A 260 -9.64 -15.91 24.04
CA LEU A 260 -9.24 -15.91 22.64
C LEU A 260 -7.85 -16.55 22.52
N THR A 261 -7.70 -17.50 21.60
CA THR A 261 -6.40 -18.07 21.29
C THR A 261 -5.67 -17.19 20.26
N PRO A 262 -4.33 -17.34 20.09
CA PRO A 262 -3.60 -16.67 19.02
C PRO A 262 -4.20 -16.93 17.61
N GLU A 263 -4.79 -18.10 17.41
CA GLU A 263 -5.48 -18.47 16.18
C GLU A 263 -6.77 -17.64 15.98
N ASP A 264 -7.50 -17.32 17.05
CA ASP A 264 -8.69 -16.47 16.98
C ASP A 264 -8.34 -15.04 16.58
N PHE A 265 -7.26 -14.49 17.15
CA PHE A 265 -6.74 -13.17 16.74
C PHE A 265 -6.32 -13.15 15.27
N THR A 266 -5.61 -14.19 14.82
CA THR A 266 -5.19 -14.34 13.42
C THR A 266 -6.40 -14.39 12.48
N ARG A 267 -7.47 -15.10 12.87
CA ARG A 267 -8.70 -15.20 12.09
C ARG A 267 -9.50 -13.90 12.09
N ALA A 268 -9.60 -13.21 13.24
CA ALA A 268 -10.23 -11.90 13.31
C ALA A 268 -9.53 -10.88 12.41
N GLN A 269 -8.19 -10.86 12.43
CA GLN A 269 -7.38 -10.02 11.55
C GLN A 269 -7.64 -10.32 10.08
N LYS A 270 -7.78 -11.60 9.71
CA LYS A 270 -8.13 -12.03 8.34
C LYS A 270 -9.50 -11.50 7.90
N TYR A 271 -10.52 -11.55 8.77
CA TYR A 271 -11.82 -10.97 8.47
C TYR A 271 -11.76 -9.44 8.31
N CYS A 272 -11.01 -8.75 9.15
CA CYS A 272 -10.79 -7.31 8.99
C CYS A 272 -10.12 -6.99 7.65
N LYS A 273 -9.13 -7.79 7.22
CA LYS A 273 -8.48 -7.66 5.91
C LYS A 273 -9.49 -7.83 4.77
N TYR A 274 -10.32 -8.88 4.81
CA TYR A 274 -11.35 -9.12 3.80
C TYR A 274 -12.42 -8.03 3.77
N ALA A 275 -12.80 -7.49 4.92
CA ALA A 275 -13.68 -6.33 4.97
C ALA A 275 -13.06 -5.11 4.31
N GLY A 276 -11.78 -4.84 4.60
CA GLY A 276 -11.02 -3.77 3.95
C GLY A 276 -10.96 -3.92 2.43
N SER A 277 -10.65 -5.14 1.94
CA SER A 277 -10.63 -5.44 0.50
C SER A 277 -12.02 -5.28 -0.14
N ALA A 278 -13.10 -5.63 0.55
CA ALA A 278 -14.45 -5.46 0.03
C ALA A 278 -14.87 -3.98 -0.07
N LEU A 279 -14.52 -3.16 0.93
CA LEU A 279 -14.78 -1.71 0.90
C LEU A 279 -14.09 -1.02 -0.29
N GLN A 280 -12.89 -1.50 -0.66
CA GLN A 280 -12.14 -0.98 -1.79
C GLN A 280 -12.86 -1.18 -3.14
N TYR A 281 -13.72 -2.20 -3.25
CA TYR A 281 -14.52 -2.49 -4.44
C TYR A 281 -16.00 -2.10 -4.27
N GLU A 282 -16.32 -1.29 -3.26
CA GLU A 282 -17.68 -0.88 -2.90
C GLU A 282 -18.63 -2.07 -2.63
N ASP A 283 -18.07 -3.24 -2.31
CA ASP A 283 -18.84 -4.42 -1.91
C ASP A 283 -19.21 -4.33 -0.43
N VAL A 284 -20.22 -3.49 -0.16
CA VAL A 284 -20.75 -3.26 1.19
C VAL A 284 -21.24 -4.57 1.83
N GLY A 285 -21.78 -5.49 1.04
CA GLY A 285 -22.30 -6.78 1.54
C GLY A 285 -21.20 -7.65 2.12
N THR A 286 -20.13 -7.89 1.35
CA THR A 286 -18.97 -8.66 1.81
C THR A 286 -18.23 -7.94 2.94
N ALA A 287 -18.16 -6.61 2.92
CA ALA A 287 -17.56 -5.82 4.00
C ALA A 287 -18.28 -6.03 5.34
N VAL A 288 -19.60 -5.82 5.36
CA VAL A 288 -20.43 -6.01 6.56
C VAL A 288 -20.35 -7.44 7.06
N GLN A 289 -20.44 -8.43 6.16
CA GLN A 289 -20.39 -9.84 6.54
C GLN A 289 -19.08 -10.20 7.25
N ASN A 290 -17.94 -9.74 6.75
CA ASN A 290 -16.65 -10.02 7.37
C ASN A 290 -16.47 -9.26 8.69
N LEU A 291 -16.90 -8.00 8.79
CA LEU A 291 -16.87 -7.25 10.05
C LEU A 291 -17.73 -7.92 11.14
N GLN A 292 -18.90 -8.45 10.77
CA GLN A 292 -19.75 -9.20 11.69
C GLN A 292 -19.08 -10.49 12.17
N LYS A 293 -18.39 -11.22 11.27
CA LYS A 293 -17.61 -12.42 11.64
C LYS A 293 -16.46 -12.07 12.58
N ALA A 294 -15.73 -10.98 12.31
CA ALA A 294 -14.65 -10.50 13.17
C ALA A 294 -15.17 -10.13 14.56
N LEU A 295 -16.24 -9.34 14.62
CA LEU A 295 -16.84 -8.91 15.88
C LEU A 295 -17.34 -10.12 16.69
N LYS A 296 -18.10 -11.03 16.05
CA LYS A 296 -18.62 -12.23 16.71
C LYS A 296 -17.51 -13.13 17.25
N LEU A 297 -16.44 -13.33 16.48
CA LEU A 297 -15.28 -14.10 16.95
C LEU A 297 -14.64 -13.46 18.18
N LEU A 298 -14.42 -12.15 18.15
CA LEU A 298 -13.79 -11.41 19.25
C LEU A 298 -14.67 -11.33 20.51
N THR A 299 -16.00 -11.32 20.36
CA THR A 299 -16.92 -11.23 21.50
C THR A 299 -17.38 -12.57 22.05
N THR A 300 -17.28 -13.66 21.27
CA THR A 300 -17.84 -14.97 21.69
C THR A 300 -16.84 -16.13 21.65
N GLY A 301 -15.68 -15.95 21.00
CA GLY A 301 -14.73 -17.03 20.73
C GLY A 301 -15.25 -18.07 19.73
N LYS A 302 -16.31 -17.75 18.96
CA LYS A 302 -16.98 -18.67 18.02
C LYS A 302 -17.27 -17.96 16.69
N GLU A 303 -17.30 -18.75 15.62
CA GLU A 303 -17.67 -18.32 14.26
C GLU A 303 -19.19 -18.17 14.07
#